data_AF-A0A921K6S1-F1
#
_entry.id   AF-A0A921K6S1-F1
#
_cell.length_a   1.000
_cell.length_b   1.000
_cell.length_c   1.000
_cell.angle_alpha   90.00
_cell.angle_beta   90.00
_cell.angle_gamma   90.00
#
_symmetry.space_group_name_H-M   'P 1'
#
loop_
_entity.id
_entity.type
_entity.pdbx_description
1 polymer ?
#
loop_
_entity_poly.entity_id
_entity_poly.type
_entity_poly.pdbx_seq_one_letter_code
_entity_poly.pdbx_strand_id
1 'polypeptide(L)'
;MLIPIAKADLILRMAMARQFRLLWSEEILNEVERNLVTQLHIRPELARKRITAMRQNFPDALIENYENLIGSMTNESKDRHVLAAAVYSNAKLIVIDNEKSRFADQRGRKSGG
;
A
#
# COMPACT_ATOMS: atom_id res chain seq x y z
N MET A 1 -1.55 -0.24 6.34
CA MET A 1 -2.77 0.40 5.81
C MET A 1 -2.90 1.84 6.32
N LEU A 2 -3.21 2.85 5.49
CA LEU A 2 -2.97 4.27 5.82
C LEU A 2 -4.09 4.93 6.64
N ILE A 3 -3.95 4.83 7.96
CA ILE A 3 -4.55 5.68 8.99
C ILE A 3 -3.37 6.47 9.62
N PRO A 4 -3.55 7.64 10.27
CA PRO A 4 -4.68 8.56 10.21
C PRO A 4 -4.88 9.20 8.84
N ILE A 5 -6.14 9.58 8.55
CA ILE A 5 -6.58 10.21 7.29
C ILE A 5 -5.71 11.41 6.88
N ALA A 6 -5.23 12.21 7.84
CA ALA A 6 -4.39 13.38 7.57
C ALA A 6 -3.02 13.00 6.95
N LYS A 7 -2.41 11.90 7.40
CA LYS A 7 -1.15 11.41 6.81
C LYS A 7 -1.39 10.89 5.40
N ALA A 8 -2.48 10.15 5.22
CA ALA A 8 -2.89 9.65 3.90
C ALA A 8 -3.11 10.82 2.93
N ASP A 9 -3.83 11.87 3.36
CA ASP A 9 -4.10 13.05 2.54
C ASP A 9 -2.82 13.79 2.15
N LEU A 10 -1.88 13.99 3.08
CA LEU A 10 -0.59 14.59 2.77
C LEU A 10 0.20 13.79 1.72
N ILE A 11 0.25 12.46 1.85
CA ILE A 11 0.94 11.58 0.89
C ILE A 11 0.27 11.65 -0.49
N LEU A 12 -1.07 11.60 -0.53
CA LEU A 12 -1.82 11.75 -1.77
C LEU A 12 -1.55 13.12 -2.42
N ARG A 13 -1.49 14.20 -1.64
CA ARG A 13 -1.16 15.55 -2.13
C ARG A 13 0.26 15.66 -2.68
N MET A 14 1.25 15.04 -2.03
CA MET A 14 2.62 14.99 -2.55
C MET A 14 2.72 14.15 -3.83
N ALA A 15 1.95 13.07 -3.93
CA ALA A 15 1.86 12.28 -5.16
C ALA A 15 1.20 13.04 -6.31
N MET A 16 0.13 13.80 -6.05
CA MET A 16 -0.47 14.71 -7.04
C MET A 16 0.55 15.75 -7.53
N ALA A 17 1.42 16.24 -6.64
CA ALA A 17 2.54 17.11 -6.98
C ALA A 17 3.73 16.39 -7.68
N ARG A 18 3.53 15.13 -8.10
CA ARG A 18 4.50 14.26 -8.80
C ARG A 18 5.81 14.02 -8.05
N GLN A 19 5.82 14.23 -6.72
CA GLN A 19 6.98 13.98 -5.88
C GLN A 19 7.14 12.49 -5.55
N PHE A 20 6.04 11.73 -5.60
CA PHE A 20 6.03 10.29 -5.35
C PHE A 20 5.13 9.58 -6.36
N ARG A 21 5.49 8.35 -6.73
CA ARG A 21 4.60 7.41 -7.40
C ARG A 21 3.88 6.57 -6.34
N LEU A 22 2.56 6.59 -6.38
CA LEU A 22 1.74 5.74 -5.52
C LEU A 22 1.58 4.37 -6.15
N LEU A 23 1.53 3.38 -5.26
CA LEU A 23 1.57 1.97 -5.60
C LEU A 23 0.76 1.21 -4.54
N TRP A 24 -0.27 0.49 -4.95
CA TRP A 24 -1.12 -0.34 -4.08
C TRP A 24 -1.61 -1.58 -4.83
N SER A 25 -1.88 -2.65 -4.09
CA SER A 25 -2.60 -3.81 -4.62
C SER A 25 -4.10 -3.70 -4.33
N GLU A 26 -4.88 -4.55 -4.99
CA GLU A 26 -6.30 -4.71 -4.71
C GLU A 26 -6.57 -5.08 -3.24
N GLU A 27 -5.75 -5.98 -2.70
CA GLU A 27 -5.82 -6.40 -1.30
C GLU A 27 -5.58 -5.24 -0.33
N ILE A 28 -4.60 -4.36 -0.63
CA ILE A 28 -4.36 -3.15 0.16
C ILE A 28 -5.57 -2.21 0.11
N LEU A 29 -6.19 -2.00 -1.06
CA LEU A 29 -7.38 -1.14 -1.17
C LEU A 29 -8.58 -1.71 -0.41
N ASN A 30 -8.75 -3.03 -0.42
CA ASN A 30 -9.81 -3.72 0.34
C ASN A 30 -9.61 -3.62 1.84
N GLU A 31 -8.37 -3.76 2.32
CA GLU A 31 -8.04 -3.43 3.69
C GLU A 31 -8.42 -1.98 3.99
N VAL A 32 -8.06 -1.04 3.10
CA VAL A 32 -8.36 0.40 3.27
C VAL A 32 -9.84 0.64 3.47
N GLU A 33 -10.67 0.09 2.60
CA GLU A 33 -12.12 0.17 2.72
C GLU A 33 -12.59 -0.39 4.07
N ARG A 34 -12.11 -1.59 4.44
CA ARG A 34 -12.49 -2.26 5.68
C ARG A 34 -12.14 -1.44 6.91
N ASN A 35 -10.91 -0.95 7.05
CA ASN A 35 -10.50 -0.23 8.27
C ASN A 35 -11.11 1.18 8.34
N LEU A 36 -11.43 1.83 7.21
CA LEU A 36 -12.23 3.05 7.23
C LEU A 36 -13.58 2.81 7.92
N VAL A 37 -14.22 1.67 7.64
CA VAL A 37 -15.51 1.31 8.24
C VAL A 37 -15.34 0.85 9.68
N THR A 38 -14.40 -0.05 9.96
CA THR A 38 -14.32 -0.72 11.27
C THR A 38 -13.58 0.09 12.34
N GLN A 39 -12.53 0.84 11.98
CA GLN A 39 -11.72 1.58 12.94
C GLN A 39 -12.17 3.05 13.04
N LEU A 40 -12.44 3.67 11.89
CA LEU A 40 -12.83 5.08 11.83
C LEU A 40 -14.35 5.30 11.80
N HIS A 41 -15.14 4.22 11.84
CA HIS A 41 -16.60 4.27 11.85
C HIS A 41 -17.19 5.09 10.70
N ILE A 42 -16.47 5.13 9.56
CA ILE A 42 -16.94 5.80 8.35
C ILE A 42 -18.05 4.95 7.72
N ARG A 43 -19.10 5.61 7.24
CA ARG A 43 -20.18 4.91 6.53
C ARG A 43 -19.62 4.12 5.35
N PRO A 44 -20.00 2.85 5.14
CA PRO A 44 -19.48 2.01 4.05
C PRO A 44 -19.52 2.68 2.68
N GLU A 45 -20.62 3.40 2.38
CA GLU A 45 -20.78 4.15 1.14
C GLU A 45 -19.70 5.24 0.94
N LEU A 46 -19.31 5.93 2.02
CA LEU A 46 -18.27 6.96 1.96
C LEU A 46 -16.87 6.35 1.86
N ALA A 47 -16.63 5.20 2.51
CA ALA A 47 -15.40 4.44 2.35
C ALA A 47 -15.23 3.99 0.89
N ARG A 48 -16.30 3.42 0.30
CA ARG A 48 -16.33 3.01 -1.11
C ARG A 48 -16.08 4.17 -2.05
N LYS A 49 -16.77 5.31 -1.87
CA LYS A 49 -16.54 6.53 -2.65
C LYS A 49 -15.08 6.99 -2.60
N ARG A 50 -14.44 6.90 -1.43
CA ARG A 50 -13.02 7.24 -1.28
C ARG A 50 -12.12 6.30 -2.08
N ILE A 51 -12.35 4.98 -2.02
CA ILE A 51 -11.59 4.01 -2.82
C ILE A 51 -11.79 4.26 -4.32
N THR A 52 -13.02 4.50 -4.76
CA THR A 52 -13.32 4.85 -6.16
C THR A 52 -12.55 6.10 -6.60
N ALA A 53 -12.54 7.15 -5.78
CA ALA A 53 -11.79 8.36 -6.07
C ALA A 53 -10.28 8.12 -6.15
N MET A 54 -9.72 7.30 -5.26
CA MET A 54 -8.29 6.93 -5.32
C MET A 54 -7.95 6.21 -6.62
N ARG A 55 -8.78 5.25 -7.07
CA ARG A 55 -8.59 4.57 -8.36
C ARG A 55 -8.63 5.52 -9.55
N GLN A 56 -9.63 6.42 -9.56
CA GLN A 56 -9.81 7.37 -10.66
C GLN A 56 -8.68 8.38 -10.78
N ASN A 57 -8.13 8.85 -9.65
CA ASN A 57 -7.05 9.83 -9.64
C ASN A 57 -5.67 9.22 -9.93
N PHE A 58 -5.50 7.91 -9.70
CA PHE A 58 -4.22 7.22 -9.85
C PHE A 58 -4.40 5.88 -10.56
N PRO A 59 -4.76 5.87 -11.85
CA PRO A 59 -4.99 4.64 -12.60
C PRO A 59 -3.75 3.74 -12.68
N ASP A 60 -2.55 4.33 -12.71
CA ASP A 60 -1.27 3.60 -12.84
C ASP A 60 -0.68 3.13 -11.49
N ALA A 61 -1.43 3.27 -10.40
CA ALA A 61 -1.00 2.90 -9.06
C ALA A 61 -1.35 1.46 -8.68
N LEU A 62 -2.23 0.79 -9.44
CA LEU A 62 -2.58 -0.60 -9.18
C LEU A 62 -1.43 -1.54 -9.56
N ILE A 63 -1.04 -2.41 -8.62
CA ILE A 63 -0.05 -3.47 -8.81
C ILE A 63 -0.76 -4.81 -8.78
N GLU A 64 -0.43 -5.64 -9.75
CA GLU A 64 -0.95 -7.01 -9.93
C GLU A 64 0.22 -7.97 -10.13
N ASN A 65 -0.04 -9.28 -10.09
CA ASN A 65 0.94 -10.34 -10.37
C ASN A 65 2.10 -10.47 -9.36
N TYR A 66 1.92 -9.96 -8.15
CA TYR A 66 2.90 -10.06 -7.05
C TYR A 66 2.73 -11.32 -6.18
N GLU A 67 1.64 -12.08 -6.40
CA GLU A 67 1.18 -13.17 -5.53
C GLU A 67 2.21 -14.29 -5.40
N ASN A 68 2.96 -14.55 -6.47
CA ASN A 68 4.04 -15.55 -6.49
C ASN A 68 5.18 -15.24 -5.52
N LEU A 69 5.32 -13.99 -5.08
CA LEU A 69 6.35 -13.58 -4.13
C LEU A 69 5.90 -13.73 -2.67
N ILE A 70 4.60 -13.83 -2.39
CA ILE A 70 4.04 -13.85 -1.02
C ILE A 70 4.68 -14.96 -0.17
N GLY A 71 4.82 -16.16 -0.74
CA GLY A 71 5.40 -17.32 -0.05
C GLY A 71 6.87 -17.14 0.34
N SER A 72 7.61 -16.29 -0.37
CA SER A 72 9.03 -16.02 -0.13
C SER A 72 9.28 -14.89 0.87
N MET A 73 8.23 -14.18 1.31
CA MET A 73 8.38 -13.06 2.23
C MET A 73 8.63 -13.55 3.66
N THR A 74 9.67 -13.01 4.29
CA THR A 74 10.15 -13.42 5.63
C THR A 74 9.55 -12.60 6.78
N ASN A 75 8.68 -11.63 6.47
CA ASN A 75 7.96 -10.84 7.47
C ASN A 75 6.72 -11.57 8.00
N GLU A 76 6.05 -10.89 8.94
CA GLU A 76 4.78 -11.32 9.55
C GLU A 76 3.79 -11.82 8.49
N SER A 77 3.18 -12.98 8.74
CA SER A 77 2.29 -13.66 7.79
C SER A 77 1.19 -12.75 7.25
N LYS A 78 0.60 -11.93 8.13
CA LYS A 78 -0.47 -10.97 7.79
C LYS A 78 -0.03 -9.80 6.90
N ASP A 79 1.27 -9.52 6.82
CA ASP A 79 1.82 -8.37 6.09
C ASP A 79 2.63 -8.82 4.85
N ARG A 80 2.65 -10.12 4.52
CA ARG A 80 3.46 -10.66 3.42
C ARG A 80 3.03 -10.13 2.07
N HIS A 81 1.73 -9.94 1.84
CA HIS A 81 1.21 -9.37 0.59
C HIS A 81 1.71 -7.95 0.38
N VAL A 82 1.76 -7.13 1.44
CA VAL A 82 2.27 -5.75 1.38
C VAL A 82 3.74 -5.75 0.98
N LEU A 83 4.56 -6.62 1.59
CA LEU A 83 5.98 -6.70 1.25
C LEU A 83 6.19 -7.26 -0.16
N ALA A 84 5.45 -8.29 -0.55
CA ALA A 84 5.49 -8.87 -1.88
C ALA A 84 5.16 -7.84 -2.96
N ALA A 85 4.08 -7.05 -2.78
CA ALA A 85 3.70 -5.99 -3.70
C ALA A 85 4.78 -4.88 -3.78
N ALA A 86 5.39 -4.53 -2.64
CA ALA A 86 6.47 -3.55 -2.59
C ALA A 86 7.75 -4.03 -3.32
N VAL A 87 8.13 -5.30 -3.13
CA VAL A 87 9.29 -5.90 -3.81
C VAL A 87 9.01 -6.01 -5.32
N TYR A 88 7.84 -6.51 -5.70
CA TYR A 88 7.45 -6.65 -7.11
C TYR A 88 7.51 -5.32 -7.87
N SER A 89 6.99 -4.26 -7.24
CA SER A 89 6.89 -2.93 -7.85
C SER A 89 8.14 -2.06 -7.66
N ASN A 90 9.18 -2.59 -7.03
CA ASN A 90 10.39 -1.85 -6.68
C ASN A 90 10.10 -0.57 -5.84
N ALA A 91 9.09 -0.63 -4.97
CA ALA A 91 8.73 0.48 -4.11
C ALA A 91 9.88 0.81 -3.15
N LYS A 92 10.17 2.11 -3.00
CA LYS A 92 11.25 2.59 -2.11
C LYS A 92 10.79 2.81 -0.67
N LEU A 93 9.48 2.94 -0.45
CA LEU A 93 8.88 3.24 0.84
C LEU A 93 7.57 2.48 0.99
N ILE A 94 7.39 1.82 2.13
CA ILE A 94 6.13 1.17 2.51
C ILE A 94 5.49 2.01 3.61
N VAL A 95 4.27 2.47 3.38
CA VAL A 95 3.51 3.24 4.37
C VAL A 95 2.40 2.36 4.95
N ILE A 96 2.62 1.91 6.18
CA ILE A 96 1.64 1.15 6.97
C ILE A 96 1.42 1.87 8.30
N ASP A 97 0.15 2.01 8.72
CA ASP A 97 -0.20 2.43 10.08
C ASP A 97 -0.22 1.22 11.01
N ASN A 98 0.96 0.65 11.20
CA ASN A 98 1.33 0.13 12.51
C ASN A 98 2.30 1.19 13.07
N GLU A 99 2.53 1.26 14.37
CA GLU A 99 3.45 2.23 15.00
C GLU A 99 4.90 2.22 14.42
N LYS A 100 5.20 1.31 13.47
CA LYS A 100 6.45 1.21 12.71
C LYS A 100 6.19 1.37 11.20
N SER A 101 6.49 2.54 10.65
CA SER A 101 6.76 2.68 9.20
C SER A 101 8.08 1.97 8.86
N ARG A 102 8.15 1.30 7.71
CA ARG A 102 9.32 0.50 7.31
C ARG A 102 9.84 0.95 5.94
N PHE A 103 11.16 1.10 5.84
CA PHE A 103 11.82 1.19 4.53
C PHE A 103 11.82 -0.21 3.89
N ALA A 104 11.50 -0.28 2.60
CA ALA A 104 11.71 -1.50 1.83
C ALA A 104 13.22 -1.65 1.61
N ASP A 105 13.91 -2.41 2.47
CA ASP A 105 15.30 -2.77 2.22
C ASP A 105 15.32 -3.76 1.05
N GLN A 106 15.91 -3.33 -0.07
CA GLN A 106 16.01 -4.10 -1.31
C GLN A 106 17.27 -4.98 -1.36
N ARG A 107 17.96 -5.21 -0.24
CA ARG A 107 19.17 -6.04 -0.23
C ARG A 107 18.85 -7.53 -0.38
N GLY A 108 18.75 -7.94 -1.64
CA GLY A 108 18.61 -9.33 -2.07
C GLY A 108 19.07 -9.56 -3.52
N ARG A 109 20.19 -8.98 -3.96
CA ARG A 109 20.95 -9.33 -5.18
C ARG A 109 22.35 -8.69 -5.06
N LYS A 110 23.51 -9.34 -5.22
CA LYS A 110 24.01 -10.65 -5.70
C LYS A 110 25.25 -11.02 -4.85
N SER A 111 25.73 -12.26 -4.74
CA SER A 111 26.66 -12.85 -5.72
C SER A 111 26.80 -14.37 -5.55
N GLY A 112 26.29 -15.12 -6.54
CA GLY A 112 26.82 -16.41 -6.93
C GLY A 112 27.48 -16.24 -8.29
N GLY A 113 28.72 -16.71 -8.40
CA GLY A 113 29.63 -16.54 -9.54
C GLY A 113 31.06 -16.53 -9.04
#